data_AF-A0A2U8X2Q2-F1
#
_entry.id   AF-A0A2U8X2Q2-F1
#
_cell.length_a   1.000
_cell.length_b   1.000
_cell.length_c   1.000
_cell.angle_alpha   90.00
_cell.angle_beta   90.00
_cell.angle_gamma   90.00
#
_symmetry.space_group_name_H-M   'P 1'
#
loop_
_entity.id
_entity.type
_entity.pdbx_description
1 polymer ?
#
loop_
_entity_poly.entity_id
_entity_poly.type
_entity_poly.pdbx_seq_one_letter_code
_entity_poly.pdbx_strand_id
1 'polypeptide(L)'
;MPPFTQVSSLRPKIIKHKRSAKYQRYVPDGGSDRPIIGYCEAFVTMNEQRMLADYDPAYQVTPIEVVAYVRTARTAIDDLDAAGEAVRRAFLGLLLFPPR
;
A
#
# COMPACT_ATOMS: atom_id res chain seq x y z
N MET A 1 -11.82 -8.17 8.46
CA MET A 1 -10.35 -8.25 8.42
C MET A 1 -9.82 -6.83 8.25
N PRO A 2 -8.92 -6.33 9.10
CA PRO A 2 -8.51 -4.93 9.08
C PRO A 2 -7.70 -4.61 7.80
N PRO A 3 -7.75 -3.37 7.30
CA PRO A 3 -7.16 -2.95 6.02
C PRO A 3 -5.64 -3.19 5.94
N PHE A 4 -4.93 -3.12 7.07
CA PHE A 4 -3.49 -3.42 7.14
C PHE A 4 -3.14 -4.85 6.71
N THR A 5 -3.87 -5.85 7.21
CA THR A 5 -3.61 -7.25 6.85
C THR A 5 -3.87 -7.51 5.37
N GLN A 6 -4.76 -6.75 4.76
CA GLN A 6 -5.01 -6.81 3.32
C GLN A 6 -3.87 -6.21 2.51
N VAL A 7 -3.45 -4.97 2.78
CA VAL A 7 -2.35 -4.30 2.04
C VAL A 7 -1.05 -5.12 2.12
N SER A 8 -0.70 -5.60 3.32
CA SER A 8 0.48 -6.45 3.51
C SER A 8 0.38 -7.79 2.77
N SER A 9 -0.82 -8.37 2.64
CA SER A 9 -1.04 -9.60 1.88
C SER A 9 -1.10 -9.39 0.36
N LEU A 10 -1.49 -8.19 -0.09
CA LEU A 10 -1.61 -7.79 -1.49
C LEU A 10 -0.23 -7.42 -2.07
N ARG A 11 0.64 -6.81 -1.27
CA ARG A 11 2.01 -6.41 -1.65
C ARG A 11 2.78 -7.49 -2.42
N PRO A 12 3.05 -8.70 -1.89
CA PRO A 12 3.81 -9.72 -2.62
C PRO A 12 3.05 -10.32 -3.81
N LYS A 13 1.73 -10.17 -3.88
CA LYS A 13 0.89 -10.72 -4.96
C LYS A 13 0.79 -9.79 -6.17
N ILE A 14 0.92 -8.49 -5.93
CA ILE A 14 0.98 -7.43 -6.95
C ILE A 14 2.41 -7.26 -7.48
N ILE A 15 3.42 -7.43 -6.63
CA ILE A 15 4.86 -7.25 -6.96
C ILE A 15 5.47 -8.46 -7.68
N LYS A 16 4.98 -9.69 -7.45
CA LYS A 16 5.54 -10.88 -8.13
C LYS A 16 5.22 -10.84 -9.63
N HIS A 17 6.28 -10.87 -10.43
CA HIS A 17 6.26 -10.95 -11.90
C HIS A 17 5.38 -12.07 -12.47
N LYS A 18 5.12 -13.11 -11.67
CA LYS A 18 4.13 -14.16 -11.92
C LYS A 18 3.02 -14.02 -10.88
N ARG A 19 1.94 -13.32 -11.28
CA ARG A 19 0.76 -13.08 -10.44
C ARG A 19 0.10 -14.42 -10.06
N SER A 20 -0.39 -14.52 -8.82
CA SER A 20 -1.21 -15.66 -8.40
C SER A 20 -2.46 -15.75 -9.29
N ALA A 21 -2.77 -16.93 -9.82
CA ALA A 21 -3.93 -17.18 -10.70
C ALA A 21 -5.25 -16.64 -10.14
N LYS A 22 -5.38 -16.58 -8.80
CA LYS A 22 -6.54 -16.05 -8.07
C LYS A 22 -6.78 -14.55 -8.31
N TYR A 23 -5.73 -13.79 -8.56
CA TYR A 23 -5.76 -12.32 -8.68
C TYR A 23 -5.65 -11.86 -10.13
N GLN A 24 -5.27 -12.76 -11.04
CA GLN A 24 -5.01 -12.46 -12.44
C GLN A 24 -6.25 -11.89 -13.16
N ARG A 25 -7.46 -12.35 -12.78
CA ARG A 25 -8.74 -11.88 -13.36
C ARG A 25 -9.17 -10.47 -12.94
N TYR A 26 -8.52 -9.90 -11.93
CA TYR A 26 -8.93 -8.63 -11.31
C TYR A 26 -7.98 -7.49 -11.59
N VAL A 27 -6.86 -7.76 -12.26
CA VAL A 27 -5.86 -6.75 -12.57
C VAL A 27 -5.99 -6.38 -14.05
N PRO A 28 -6.16 -5.09 -14.39
CA PRO A 28 -6.30 -4.67 -15.77
C PRO A 28 -5.07 -5.04 -16.63
N ASP A 29 -5.31 -5.24 -17.92
CA ASP A 29 -4.30 -5.54 -18.93
C ASP A 29 -3.39 -4.31 -19.10
N GLY A 30 -2.26 -4.32 -18.39
CA GLY A 30 -1.36 -3.16 -18.33
C GLY A 30 -0.23 -3.27 -17.30
N GLY A 31 -0.28 -4.23 -16.37
CA GLY A 31 0.75 -4.36 -15.35
C GLY A 31 0.35 -3.71 -14.02
N SER A 32 1.18 -3.88 -13.00
CA SER A 32 0.97 -3.29 -11.69
C SER A 32 1.69 -1.94 -11.75
N ASP A 33 0.94 -0.85 -11.91
CA ASP A 33 1.55 0.48 -12.09
C ASP A 33 2.47 0.81 -10.92
N ARG A 34 3.66 1.32 -11.26
CA ARG A 34 4.69 1.76 -10.31
C ARG A 34 4.13 2.65 -9.17
N PRO A 35 3.17 3.56 -9.44
CA PRO A 35 2.43 4.27 -8.38
C PRO A 35 1.76 3.39 -7.32
N ILE A 36 1.05 2.33 -7.70
CA ILE A 36 0.36 1.43 -6.75
C ILE A 36 1.36 0.67 -5.88
N ILE A 37 2.49 0.28 -6.45
CA ILE A 37 3.57 -0.37 -5.70
C ILE A 37 4.13 0.62 -4.68
N GLY A 38 4.46 1.84 -5.09
CA GLY A 38 4.94 2.89 -4.19
C GLY A 38 3.98 3.17 -3.04
N TYR A 39 2.68 3.28 -3.34
CA TYR A 39 1.65 3.43 -2.32
C TYR A 39 1.64 2.26 -1.32
N CYS A 40 1.68 1.01 -1.79
CA CYS A 40 1.65 -0.16 -0.91
C CYS A 40 2.87 -0.19 0.03
N GLU A 41 4.05 0.17 -0.46
CA GLU A 41 5.27 0.22 0.35
C GLU A 41 5.20 1.31 1.42
N ALA A 42 4.84 2.53 1.01
CA ALA A 42 4.67 3.63 1.93
C ALA A 42 3.61 3.31 3.01
N PHE A 43 2.47 2.71 2.63
CA PHE A 43 1.42 2.36 3.57
C PHE A 43 1.89 1.35 4.62
N VAL A 44 2.61 0.29 4.21
CA VAL A 44 3.12 -0.73 5.14
C VAL A 44 4.11 -0.10 6.11
N THR A 45 5.09 0.65 5.60
CA THR A 45 6.09 1.33 6.42
C THR A 45 5.45 2.31 7.39
N MET A 46 4.47 3.12 6.97
CA MET A 46 3.79 4.06 7.86
C MET A 46 2.94 3.36 8.92
N ASN A 47 2.32 2.22 8.61
CA ASN A 47 1.62 1.45 9.63
C ASN A 47 2.58 0.84 10.65
N GLU A 48 3.77 0.37 10.23
CA GLU A 48 4.81 -0.10 11.15
C GLU A 48 5.28 1.04 12.07
N GLN A 49 5.57 2.23 11.54
CA GLN A 49 5.93 3.39 12.37
C GLN A 49 4.81 3.79 13.33
N ARG A 50 3.54 3.75 12.89
CA ARG A 50 2.39 3.98 13.77
C ARG A 50 2.33 2.95 14.89
N MET A 51 2.54 1.67 14.59
CA MET A 51 2.53 0.63 15.63
C MET A 51 3.66 0.81 16.65
N LEU A 52 4.85 1.20 16.21
CA LEU A 52 5.94 1.56 17.12
C LEU A 52 5.54 2.74 18.01
N ALA A 53 5.00 3.81 17.42
CA ALA A 53 4.56 4.98 18.16
C ALA A 53 3.41 4.71 19.16
N ASP A 54 2.47 3.84 18.78
CA ASP A 54 1.30 3.51 19.61
C ASP A 54 1.66 2.55 20.77
N TYR A 55 2.64 1.66 20.59
CA TYR A 55 2.84 0.51 21.48
C TYR A 55 4.24 0.37 22.08
N ASP A 56 5.28 0.99 21.51
CA ASP A 56 6.64 0.95 22.05
C ASP A 56 6.97 2.25 22.79
N PRO A 57 6.97 2.26 24.14
CA PRO A 57 7.27 3.45 24.92
C PRO A 57 8.73 3.92 24.80
N ALA A 58 9.64 3.08 24.30
CA ALA A 58 11.02 3.45 24.04
C ALA A 58 11.22 4.05 22.62
N TYR A 59 10.20 3.99 21.77
CA TYR A 59 10.29 4.53 20.42
C TYR A 59 10.36 6.06 20.47
N GLN A 60 11.46 6.59 19.95
CA GLN A 60 11.70 8.03 19.82
C GLN A 60 11.81 8.39 18.35
N VAL A 61 11.18 9.50 17.97
CA VAL A 61 11.21 10.04 16.61
C VAL A 61 11.51 11.53 16.68
N THR A 62 12.42 11.99 15.83
CA THR A 62 12.76 13.41 15.74
C THR A 62 11.73 14.17 14.92
N PRO A 63 11.58 15.50 15.14
CA PRO A 63 10.69 16.31 14.30
C PRO A 63 11.00 16.22 12.80
N ILE A 64 12.28 16.07 12.43
CA ILE A 64 12.71 15.94 11.03
C ILE A 64 12.20 14.63 10.43
N GLU A 65 12.28 13.52 11.16
CA GLU A 65 11.75 12.23 10.72
C GLU A 65 10.23 12.26 10.59
N VAL A 66 9.51 12.90 11.54
CA VAL A 66 8.06 13.08 11.44
C VAL A 66 7.68 13.85 10.17
N VAL A 67 8.41 14.93 9.84
CA VAL A 67 8.19 15.68 8.60
C VAL A 67 8.43 14.79 7.38
N ALA A 68 9.46 13.94 7.39
CA ALA A 68 9.73 12.99 6.31
C ALA A 68 8.62 11.93 6.17
N TYR A 69 8.07 11.43 7.29
CA TYR A 69 6.95 10.48 7.29
C TYR A 69 5.68 11.11 6.71
N VAL A 70 5.33 12.33 7.14
CA VAL A 70 4.18 13.07 6.59
C VAL A 70 4.36 13.32 5.09
N ARG A 71 5.57 13.70 4.65
CA ARG A 71 5.86 13.91 3.22
C ARG A 71 5.69 12.61 2.43
N THR A 72 6.24 11.50 2.93
CA THR A 72 6.11 10.18 2.31
C THR A 72 4.65 9.75 2.19
N ALA A 73 3.86 9.94 3.25
CA ALA A 73 2.44 9.60 3.24
C ALA A 73 1.65 10.43 2.22
N ARG A 74 1.93 11.74 2.11
CA ARG A 74 1.29 12.61 1.11
C ARG A 74 1.65 12.20 -0.31
N THR A 75 2.94 12.01 -0.60
CA THR A 75 3.38 11.54 -1.91
C THR A 75 2.75 10.21 -2.30
N ALA A 76 2.61 9.28 -1.36
CA ALA A 76 1.94 8.01 -1.62
C ALA A 76 0.46 8.20 -2.01
N ILE A 77 -0.26 9.10 -1.32
CA ILE A 77 -1.65 9.42 -1.67
C ILE A 77 -1.71 10.06 -3.06
N ASP A 78 -0.84 11.03 -3.34
CA ASP A 78 -0.78 11.68 -4.65
C ASP A 78 -0.48 10.66 -5.77
N ASP A 79 0.43 9.70 -5.53
CA ASP A 79 0.73 8.61 -6.47
C ASP A 79 -0.47 7.68 -6.69
N LEU A 80 -1.21 7.34 -5.63
CA LEU A 80 -2.43 6.56 -5.74
C LEU A 80 -3.50 7.31 -6.54
N ASP A 81 -3.61 8.63 -6.35
CA ASP A 81 -4.56 9.47 -7.08
C ASP A 81 -4.17 9.69 -8.54
N ALA A 82 -2.87 9.73 -8.84
CA ALA A 82 -2.31 9.82 -10.19
C ALA A 82 -2.34 8.48 -10.95
N ALA A 83 -2.54 7.36 -10.26
CA ALA A 83 -2.67 6.06 -10.91
C ALA A 83 -3.86 6.02 -11.87
N GLY A 84 -3.72 5.30 -12.99
CA GLY A 84 -4.78 5.19 -13.99
C GLY A 84 -6.10 4.69 -13.38
N GLU A 85 -7.23 5.26 -13.81
CA GLU A 85 -8.54 5.02 -13.17
C GLU A 85 -8.89 3.53 -13.04
N ALA A 86 -8.65 2.74 -14.10
CA ALA A 86 -8.90 1.31 -14.11
C ALA A 86 -8.03 0.56 -13.07
N VAL A 87 -6.76 0.96 -12.96
CA VAL A 87 -5.79 0.36 -12.03
C VAL A 87 -6.13 0.75 -10.59
N ARG A 88 -6.44 2.02 -10.33
CA ARG A 88 -6.86 2.52 -9.02
C ARG A 88 -8.13 1.82 -8.54
N ARG A 89 -9.15 1.69 -9.40
CA ARG A 89 -10.40 0.98 -9.07
C ARG A 89 -10.17 -0.50 -8.80
N ALA A 90 -9.35 -1.17 -9.61
CA ALA A 90 -9.00 -2.57 -9.39
C ALA A 90 -8.27 -2.77 -8.04
N PHE A 91 -7.29 -1.91 -7.74
CA PHE A 91 -6.57 -1.95 -6.48
C PHE A 91 -7.49 -1.72 -5.27
N LEU A 92 -8.30 -0.65 -5.29
CA LEU A 92 -9.25 -0.36 -4.22
C LEU A 92 -10.32 -1.46 -4.09
N GLY A 93 -10.77 -2.01 -5.20
CA GLY A 93 -11.70 -3.15 -5.22
C GLY A 93 -11.10 -4.39 -4.55
N LEU A 94 -9.84 -4.73 -4.85
CA LEU A 94 -9.13 -5.83 -4.20
C LEU A 94 -8.85 -5.58 -2.72
N LEU A 95 -8.65 -4.31 -2.33
CA LEU A 95 -8.42 -3.90 -0.95
C LEU A 95 -9.70 -3.98 -0.10
N LEU A 96 -10.86 -3.67 -0.67
CA LEU A 96 -12.15 -3.73 0.02
C LEU A 96 -12.76 -5.14 -0.03
N PHE A 97 -12.56 -5.84 -1.14
CA PHE A 97 -13.17 -7.14 -1.44
C PHE A 97 -12.10 -8.17 -1.84
N PRO A 98 -11.30 -8.66 -0.86
CA PRO A 98 -10.28 -9.64 -1.15
C PRO A 98 -10.93 -10.92 -1.67
N PRO A 99 -10.41 -11.53 -2.75
CA PRO A 99 -10.96 -12.76 -3.29
C PRO A 99 -10.81 -13.89 -2.26
N ARG A 100 -11.95 -14.55 -1.96
CA ARG A 100 -12.06 -15.69 -1.04
C ARG A 100 -11.32 -16.91 -1.57
#